data_AF-A0A7K0SKU2-F1
#
_entry.id   AF-A0A7K0SKU2-F1
#
_cell.length_a   1.000
_cell.length_b   1.000
_cell.length_c   1.000
_cell.angle_alpha   90.00
_cell.angle_beta   90.00
_cell.angle_gamma   90.00
#
_symmetry.space_group_name_H-M   'P 1'
#
loop_
_entity.id
_entity.type
_entity.pdbx_description
1 polymer ?
#
loop_
_entity_poly.entity_id
_entity_poly.type
_entity_poly.pdbx_seq_one_letter_code
_entity_poly.pdbx_strand_id
1 'polypeptide(L)'
;MTEPKTRVSKRIGAIAESATLKVDAKAKALKAEGRPIISYGAGEPDFVTPEHIVEAAVAAVIDPKNHRYTPAAGLPELREAIAQK
;
A
#
# COMPACT_ATOMS: atom_id res chain seq x y z
N MET A 1 36.39 -11.38 -21.45
CA MET A 1 35.93 -10.93 -20.13
C MET A 1 34.42 -11.05 -20.09
N THR A 2 33.89 -12.08 -19.43
CA THR A 2 32.44 -12.32 -19.31
C THR A 2 31.85 -11.41 -18.23
N GLU A 3 30.83 -10.64 -18.60
CA GLU A 3 30.06 -9.75 -17.73
C GLU A 3 29.51 -10.54 -16.51
N PRO A 4 29.53 -9.97 -15.29
CA PRO A 4 29.05 -10.67 -14.10
C PRO A 4 27.55 -10.97 -14.24
N LYS A 5 27.19 -12.26 -14.14
CA LYS A 5 25.81 -12.73 -14.15
C LYS A 5 25.07 -12.16 -12.93
N THR A 6 24.21 -11.16 -13.15
CA THR A 6 23.32 -10.61 -12.14
C THR A 6 22.31 -11.68 -11.70
N ARG A 7 22.07 -11.82 -10.38
CA ARG A 7 21.11 -12.80 -9.81
C ARG A 7 19.64 -12.43 -10.06
N VAL A 8 19.37 -11.32 -10.72
CA VAL A 8 18.03 -10.78 -10.98
C VAL A 8 17.78 -10.66 -12.48
N SER A 9 16.52 -10.73 -12.89
CA SER A 9 16.16 -10.59 -14.30
C SER A 9 16.47 -9.18 -14.82
N LYS A 10 16.77 -9.05 -16.11
CA LYS A 10 17.02 -7.75 -16.76
C LYS A 10 15.87 -6.76 -16.57
N ARG A 11 14.61 -7.24 -16.55
CA ARG A 11 13.43 -6.40 -16.34
C ARG A 11 13.42 -5.76 -14.95
N ILE A 12 13.78 -6.52 -13.92
CA ILE A 12 13.88 -5.99 -12.55
C ILE A 12 15.07 -5.04 -12.44
N GLY A 13 16.23 -5.40 -13.01
CA GLY A 13 17.42 -4.56 -12.95
C GLY A 13 17.31 -3.21 -13.69
N ALA A 14 16.32 -3.06 -14.58
CA ALA A 14 16.07 -1.82 -15.31
C ALA A 14 15.17 -0.82 -14.56
N ILE A 15 14.59 -1.19 -13.42
CA ILE A 15 13.71 -0.31 -12.64
C ILE A 15 14.57 0.68 -11.84
N ALA A 16 14.37 1.98 -12.06
CA ALA A 16 15.05 3.02 -11.32
C ALA A 16 14.54 3.12 -9.87
N GLU A 17 15.41 3.51 -8.95
CA GLU A 17 15.03 3.78 -7.56
C GLU A 17 14.04 4.96 -7.49
N SER A 18 13.02 4.84 -6.64
CA SER A 18 12.03 5.89 -6.46
C SER A 18 12.62 7.11 -5.73
N ALA A 19 12.58 8.26 -6.40
CA ALA A 19 12.96 9.54 -5.79
C ALA A 19 11.99 9.97 -4.69
N THR A 20 10.69 9.67 -4.83
CA THR A 20 9.67 10.06 -3.84
C THR A 20 9.85 9.31 -2.52
N LEU A 21 10.15 8.00 -2.59
CA LEU A 21 10.43 7.20 -1.40
C LEU A 21 11.66 7.71 -0.63
N LYS A 22 12.71 8.16 -1.33
CA LYS A 22 13.91 8.72 -0.68
C LYS A 22 13.60 10.00 0.09
N VAL A 23 12.81 10.90 -0.50
CA VAL A 23 12.43 12.17 0.14
C VAL A 23 11.51 11.91 1.33
N ASP A 24 10.51 11.06 1.18
CA ASP A 24 9.58 10.71 2.27
C ASP A 24 10.31 10.04 3.45
N ALA A 25 11.23 9.11 3.18
CA ALA A 25 12.02 8.46 4.21
C ALA A 25 12.88 9.46 4.98
N LYS A 26 13.53 10.40 4.27
CA LYS A 26 14.32 11.47 4.91
C LYS A 26 13.45 12.40 5.75
N ALA A 27 12.28 12.81 5.25
CA ALA A 27 11.35 13.66 6.00
C ALA A 27 10.86 12.98 7.28
N LYS A 28 10.52 11.68 7.21
CA LYS A 28 10.14 10.86 8.37
C LYS A 28 11.27 10.74 9.40
N ALA A 29 12.51 10.51 8.96
CA ALA A 29 13.68 10.43 9.84
C ALA A 29 13.94 11.75 10.58
N LEU A 30 13.95 12.88 9.86
CA LEU A 30 14.16 14.20 10.47
C LEU A 30 13.04 14.58 11.46
N LYS A 31 11.79 14.19 11.17
CA LYS A 31 10.66 14.36 12.10
C LYS A 31 10.83 13.51 13.35
N ALA A 32 11.32 12.27 13.22
CA ALA A 32 11.60 11.38 14.35
C ALA A 32 12.75 11.88 15.24
N GLU A 33 13.70 12.61 14.68
CA GLU A 33 14.76 13.34 15.40
C GLU A 33 14.24 14.61 16.14
N GLY A 34 12.93 14.89 16.09
CA GLY A 34 12.31 16.02 16.78
C GLY A 34 12.43 17.35 16.03
N ARG A 35 12.87 17.35 14.77
CA ARG A 35 12.94 18.58 13.97
C ARG A 35 11.55 19.01 13.49
N PRO A 36 11.25 20.32 13.42
CA PRO A 36 9.97 20.83 12.93
C PRO A 36 9.90 20.70 11.41
N ILE A 37 9.49 19.53 10.92
CA ILE A 37 9.33 19.22 9.49
C ILE A 37 7.85 19.26 9.10
N ILE A 38 7.53 20.06 8.09
CA ILE A 38 6.23 20.04 7.41
C ILE A 38 6.42 19.26 6.11
N SER A 39 5.75 18.11 5.98
CA SER A 39 5.84 17.26 4.79
C SER A 39 4.61 17.47 3.91
N TYR A 40 4.84 17.87 2.66
CA TYR A 40 3.83 17.91 1.60
C TYR A 40 3.97 16.73 0.62
N GLY A 41 4.79 15.73 0.96
CA GLY A 41 5.08 14.57 0.11
C GLY A 41 4.12 13.39 0.30
N ALA A 42 3.30 13.40 1.36
CA ALA A 42 2.36 12.32 1.62
C ALA A 42 1.30 12.24 0.51
N GLY A 43 1.16 11.05 -0.09
CA GLY A 43 0.13 10.75 -1.10
C GLY A 43 -1.16 10.16 -0.52
N GLU A 44 -1.26 10.05 0.81
CA GLU A 44 -2.44 9.55 1.52
C GLU A 44 -3.12 10.69 2.28
N PRO A 45 -4.46 10.64 2.44
CA PRO A 45 -5.17 11.61 3.27
C PRO A 45 -4.77 11.53 4.75
N ASP A 46 -4.96 12.63 5.48
CA ASP A 46 -4.63 12.77 6.90
C ASP A 46 -5.76 12.35 7.85
N PHE A 47 -6.96 12.07 7.32
CA PHE A 47 -8.08 11.58 8.09
C PHE A 47 -8.05 10.07 8.29
N VAL A 48 -8.65 9.61 9.39
CA VAL A 48 -8.82 8.19 9.68
C VAL A 48 -9.90 7.56 8.80
N THR A 49 -9.80 6.26 8.56
CA THR A 49 -10.85 5.48 7.90
C THR A 49 -12.19 5.67 8.63
N PRO A 50 -13.30 5.97 7.91
CA PRO A 50 -14.63 6.11 8.52
C PRO A 50 -15.07 4.89 9.34
N GLU A 51 -15.73 5.13 10.47
CA GLU A 51 -16.08 4.10 11.47
C GLU A 51 -16.84 2.91 10.88
N HIS A 52 -17.86 3.17 10.05
CA HIS A 52 -18.68 2.11 9.42
C HIS A 52 -17.85 1.12 8.56
N ILE A 53 -16.72 1.57 8.00
CA ILE A 53 -15.81 0.70 7.24
C ILE A 53 -15.00 -0.17 8.21
N VAL A 54 -14.55 0.40 9.33
CA VAL A 54 -13.81 -0.32 10.38
C VAL A 54 -14.70 -1.39 11.01
N GLU A 55 -15.94 -1.05 11.36
CA GLU A 55 -16.93 -1.97 11.91
C GLU A 55 -17.23 -3.14 10.95
N ALA A 56 -17.42 -2.85 9.65
CA ALA A 56 -17.63 -3.89 8.63
C ALA A 56 -16.42 -4.82 8.50
N ALA A 57 -15.19 -4.29 8.56
CA ALA A 57 -13.98 -5.09 8.54
C ALA A 57 -13.86 -5.98 9.78
N VAL A 58 -14.15 -5.47 10.97
CA VAL A 58 -14.17 -6.25 12.22
C VAL A 58 -15.19 -7.39 12.12
N ALA A 59 -16.42 -7.11 11.67
CA ALA A 59 -17.44 -8.12 11.49
C ALA A 59 -17.01 -9.20 10.49
N ALA A 60 -16.37 -8.80 9.38
CA ALA A 60 -15.85 -9.73 8.38
C ALA A 60 -14.74 -10.64 8.94
N VAL A 61 -13.84 -10.10 9.78
CA VAL A 61 -12.76 -10.88 10.41
C VAL A 61 -13.30 -11.93 11.39
N ILE A 62 -14.36 -11.62 12.12
CA ILE A 62 -14.98 -12.53 13.09
C ILE A 62 -15.71 -13.70 12.41
N ASP A 63 -16.31 -13.46 11.24
CA ASP A 63 -17.10 -14.46 10.51
C ASP A 63 -16.19 -15.48 9.77
N PRO A 64 -16.21 -16.78 10.14
CA PRO A 64 -15.37 -17.80 9.52
C PRO A 64 -15.58 -17.98 8.02
N LYS A 65 -16.72 -17.51 7.47
CA LYS A 65 -16.96 -17.57 6.01
C LYS A 65 -15.90 -16.81 5.21
N ASN A 66 -15.26 -15.81 5.82
CA ASN A 66 -14.26 -14.96 5.17
C ASN A 66 -12.81 -15.45 5.32
N HIS A 67 -12.57 -16.62 5.93
CA HIS A 67 -11.21 -17.10 6.24
C HIS A 67 -10.57 -17.94 5.12
N ARG A 68 -11.12 -17.86 3.91
CA ARG A 68 -10.73 -18.67 2.75
C ARG A 68 -10.55 -17.79 1.51
N TYR A 69 -10.04 -18.41 0.45
CA TYR A 69 -9.80 -17.71 -0.81
C TYR A 69 -11.08 -17.09 -1.36
N THR A 70 -10.92 -15.88 -1.89
CA THR A 70 -11.92 -15.22 -2.72
C THR A 70 -11.65 -15.56 -4.20
N PRO A 71 -12.63 -15.35 -5.09
CA PRO A 71 -12.39 -15.44 -6.53
C PRO A 71 -11.27 -14.49 -6.95
N ALA A 72 -10.48 -14.87 -7.96
CA ALA A 72 -9.36 -14.05 -8.44
C ALA A 72 -9.78 -12.63 -8.89
N ALA A 73 -11.03 -12.49 -9.34
CA ALA A 73 -11.60 -11.20 -9.74
C ALA A 73 -12.11 -10.35 -8.56
N GLY A 74 -12.10 -10.86 -7.34
CA GLY A 74 -12.71 -10.24 -6.16
C GLY A 74 -14.09 -10.82 -5.82
N LEU A 75 -14.61 -10.42 -4.66
CA LEU A 75 -15.93 -10.84 -4.16
C LEU A 75 -17.06 -10.35 -5.10
N PRO A 76 -18.05 -11.19 -5.43
CA PRO A 76 -19.18 -10.78 -6.28
C PRO A 76 -19.89 -9.53 -5.76
N GLU A 77 -20.14 -9.46 -4.45
CA GLU A 77 -20.87 -8.37 -3.80
C GLU A 77 -20.10 -7.04 -3.90
N LEU A 78 -18.77 -7.09 -3.76
CA LEU A 78 -17.92 -5.91 -3.93
C LEU A 78 -17.93 -5.42 -5.37
N ARG A 79 -17.86 -6.35 -6.34
CA ARG A 79 -17.87 -6.00 -7.77
C ARG A 79 -19.20 -5.38 -8.19
N GLU A 80 -20.31 -5.92 -7.70
CA GLU A 80 -21.64 -5.34 -7.95
C GLU A 80 -21.78 -3.96 -7.32
N ALA A 81 -21.36 -3.79 -6.07
CA ALA A 81 -21.38 -2.49 -5.39
C ALA A 81 -20.54 -1.42 -6.12
N ILE A 82 -19.37 -1.79 -6.66
CA ILE A 82 -18.54 -0.88 -7.47
C ILE A 82 -19.25 -0.52 -8.78
N ALA A 83 -19.93 -1.47 -9.43
CA ALA A 83 -20.62 -1.23 -10.70
C ALA A 83 -21.87 -0.32 -10.55
N GLN A 84 -22.47 -0.28 -9.36
CA GLN A 84 -23.64 0.54 -9.05
C GLN A 84 -23.29 1.96 -8.55
N LYS A 85 -22.00 2.24 -8.30
CA LYS A 85 -21.52 3.52 -7.78
C LYS A 85 -21.23 4.52 -8.91
#